data_AF-A0AAU6GSB4-F1
#
_entry.id   AF-A0AAU6GSB4-F1
#
_cell.length_a   1.000
_cell.length_b   1.000
_cell.length_c   1.000
_cell.angle_alpha   90.00
_cell.angle_beta   90.00
_cell.angle_gamma   90.00
#
_symmetry.space_group_name_H-M   'P 1'
#
loop_
_entity.id
_entity.type
_entity.pdbx_description
1 polymer ?
#
loop_
_entity_poly.entity_id
_entity_poly.type
_entity_poly.pdbx_seq_one_letter_code
_entity_poly.pdbx_strand_id
1 'polypeptide(L)'
;MHPPQFPPLPALTRAEAEFVDCYLEVLDQLGRINPARGSDTYGALRAAQALASRATALRDALVLMHDRGESQIHADTLARALRLLDGERRAGRVAVPPAPTG
;
A
#
# COMPACT_ATOMS: atom_id res chain seq x y z
N MET A 1 -10.83 -17.49 24.91
CA MET A 1 -9.99 -16.52 24.18
C MET A 1 -10.83 -15.28 23.94
N HIS A 2 -10.43 -14.12 24.46
CA HIS A 2 -11.07 -12.86 24.11
C HIS A 2 -10.73 -12.52 22.66
N PRO A 3 -11.69 -12.11 21.80
CA PRO A 3 -11.35 -11.65 20.45
C PRO A 3 -10.36 -10.47 20.57
N PRO A 4 -9.34 -10.40 19.71
CA PRO A 4 -8.45 -9.25 19.66
C PRO A 4 -9.28 -7.99 19.41
N GLN A 5 -9.20 -7.01 20.32
CA GLN A 5 -9.80 -5.70 20.14
C GLN A 5 -8.91 -4.91 19.18
N PHE A 6 -9.30 -4.88 17.90
CA PHE A 6 -8.70 -3.94 16.97
C PHE A 6 -9.23 -2.53 17.28
N PRO A 7 -8.37 -1.50 17.27
CA PRO A 7 -8.86 -0.12 17.23
C PRO A 7 -9.84 0.01 16.06
N PRO A 8 -10.96 0.74 16.21
CA PRO A 8 -11.86 0.96 15.10
C PRO A 8 -11.10 1.67 13.97
N LEU A 9 -11.40 1.27 12.73
CA LEU A 9 -10.90 2.00 11.56
C LEU A 9 -11.28 3.48 11.72
N PRO A 10 -10.36 4.41 11.43
CA PRO A 10 -10.74 5.81 11.39
C PRO A 10 -11.87 6.03 10.37
N ALA A 11 -12.70 7.03 10.59
CA ALA A 11 -13.72 7.42 9.63
C ALA A 11 -13.04 8.02 8.39
N LEU A 12 -12.75 7.17 7.41
CA LEU A 12 -12.22 7.58 6.12
C LEU A 12 -13.37 8.05 5.22
N THR A 13 -13.11 9.08 4.43
CA THR A 13 -13.96 9.32 3.27
C THR A 13 -13.82 8.16 2.27
N ARG A 14 -14.78 8.03 1.36
CA ARG A 14 -14.67 7.04 0.27
C ARG A 14 -13.39 7.23 -0.55
N ALA A 15 -13.00 8.48 -0.80
CA ALA A 15 -11.82 8.80 -1.58
C ALA A 15 -10.52 8.46 -0.84
N GLU A 16 -10.46 8.74 0.47
CA GLU A 16 -9.32 8.35 1.32
C GLU A 16 -9.16 6.82 1.39
N ALA A 17 -10.27 6.08 1.49
CA ALA A 17 -10.24 4.61 1.46
C ALA A 17 -9.71 4.09 0.11
N GLU A 18 -10.20 4.63 -1.00
CA GLU A 18 -9.75 4.26 -2.35
C GLU A 18 -8.26 4.58 -2.57
N PHE A 19 -7.81 5.75 -2.08
CA PHE A 19 -6.39 6.11 -2.10
C PHE A 19 -5.52 5.11 -1.33
N VAL A 20 -5.94 4.73 -0.12
CA VAL A 20 -5.22 3.74 0.71
C VAL A 20 -5.18 2.37 0.04
N ASP A 21 -6.30 1.91 -0.51
CA ASP A 21 -6.38 0.62 -1.20
C ASP A 21 -5.44 0.57 -2.41
N CYS A 22 -5.50 1.57 -3.29
CA CYS A 22 -4.61 1.66 -4.44
C CYS A 22 -3.12 1.75 -4.02
N TYR A 23 -2.82 2.46 -2.94
CA TYR A 23 -1.46 2.57 -2.42
C TYR A 23 -0.94 1.21 -1.93
N LEU A 24 -1.75 0.44 -1.19
CA LEU A 24 -1.39 -0.89 -0.72
C LEU A 24 -1.19 -1.88 -1.87
N GLU A 25 -2.00 -1.79 -2.93
CA GLU A 25 -1.83 -2.61 -4.14
C GLU A 25 -0.51 -2.32 -4.87
N VAL A 26 -0.09 -1.05 -4.93
CA VAL A 26 1.23 -0.66 -5.45
C VAL A 26 2.35 -1.27 -4.60
N LEU A 27 2.26 -1.17 -3.27
CA LEU A 27 3.23 -1.76 -2.36
C LEU A 27 3.35 -3.28 -2.54
N ASP A 28 2.23 -3.98 -2.76
CA ASP A 28 2.25 -5.42 -3.00
C ASP A 28 2.98 -5.78 -4.30
N GLN A 29 2.83 -5.00 -5.38
CA GLN A 29 3.59 -5.25 -6.60
C GLN A 29 5.07 -4.92 -6.42
N LEU A 30 5.41 -3.80 -5.78
CA LEU A 30 6.79 -3.45 -5.48
C LEU A 30 7.47 -4.52 -4.62
N GLY A 31 6.77 -5.05 -3.62
CA GLY A 31 7.27 -6.15 -2.79
C GLY A 31 7.53 -7.43 -3.57
N ARG A 32 6.71 -7.75 -4.59
CA ARG A 32 6.92 -8.91 -5.48
C ARG A 32 8.06 -8.71 -6.48
N ILE A 33 8.29 -7.48 -6.94
CA ILE A 33 9.38 -7.14 -7.88
C ILE A 33 10.72 -7.03 -7.16
N ASN A 34 10.71 -6.83 -5.82
CA ASN A 34 11.92 -6.61 -5.03
C ASN A 34 13.00 -7.67 -5.33
N PRO A 35 14.10 -7.30 -6.00
CA PRO A 35 15.10 -8.26 -6.44
C PRO A 35 15.85 -8.90 -5.28
N ALA A 36 15.86 -8.26 -4.09
CA ALA A 36 16.48 -8.81 -2.89
C ALA A 36 15.58 -9.84 -2.16
N ARG A 37 14.34 -10.02 -2.60
CA ARG A 37 13.35 -10.95 -1.99
C ARG A 37 12.65 -11.83 -3.02
N GLY A 38 13.03 -11.76 -4.30
CA GLY A 38 12.38 -12.46 -5.40
C GLY A 38 12.64 -13.97 -5.39
N SER A 39 11.67 -14.75 -5.87
CA SER A 39 11.77 -16.20 -6.07
C SER A 39 12.14 -16.59 -7.49
N ASP A 40 11.53 -15.93 -8.48
CA ASP A 40 11.66 -16.25 -9.90
C ASP A 40 11.38 -15.02 -10.78
N THR A 41 11.97 -15.02 -11.97
CA THR A 41 11.92 -13.88 -12.91
C THR A 41 10.55 -13.69 -13.55
N TYR A 42 9.77 -14.76 -13.73
CA TYR A 42 8.46 -14.69 -14.37
C TYR A 42 7.43 -14.04 -13.45
N GLY A 43 7.40 -14.41 -12.17
CA GLY A 43 6.58 -13.77 -11.15
C GLY A 43 6.90 -12.27 -11.01
N ALA A 44 8.19 -11.93 -11.00
CA ALA A 44 8.64 -10.54 -10.98
C ALA A 44 8.17 -9.76 -12.22
N LEU A 45 8.26 -10.35 -13.43
CA LEU A 45 7.77 -9.74 -14.67
C LEU A 45 6.25 -9.49 -14.62
N ARG A 46 5.46 -10.46 -14.16
CA ARG A 46 4.00 -10.31 -14.04
C ARG A 46 3.63 -9.21 -13.03
N ALA A 47 4.35 -9.12 -11.92
CA ALA A 47 4.16 -8.07 -10.94
C ALA A 47 4.52 -6.69 -11.52
N ALA A 48 5.62 -6.59 -12.28
CA ALA A 48 6.04 -5.35 -12.95
C ALA A 48 5.01 -4.88 -13.99
N GLN A 49 4.44 -5.79 -14.76
CA GLN A 49 3.35 -5.48 -15.69
C GLN A 49 2.11 -4.96 -14.96
N ALA A 50 1.74 -5.59 -13.83
CA ALA A 50 0.61 -5.14 -13.03
C ALA A 50 0.86 -3.78 -12.35
N LEU A 51 2.11 -3.48 -11.96
CA LEU A 51 2.45 -2.23 -11.28
C LEU A 51 2.02 -0.99 -12.09
N ALA A 52 2.14 -1.01 -13.42
CA ALA A 52 1.74 0.11 -14.26
C ALA A 52 0.26 0.46 -14.12
N SER A 53 -0.63 -0.54 -14.09
CA SER A 53 -2.07 -0.32 -13.91
C SER A 53 -2.41 0.09 -12.47
N ARG A 54 -1.72 -0.45 -11.47
CA ARG A 54 -1.90 -0.05 -10.05
C ARG A 54 -1.45 1.38 -9.79
N ALA A 55 -0.32 1.79 -10.35
CA ALA A 55 0.15 3.17 -10.29
C ALA A 55 -0.81 4.13 -11.02
N THR A 56 -1.41 3.70 -12.13
CA THR A 56 -2.44 4.47 -12.83
C THR A 56 -3.68 4.66 -11.96
N ALA A 57 -4.21 3.59 -11.36
CA ALA A 57 -5.37 3.68 -10.46
C ALA A 57 -5.08 4.59 -9.24
N LEU A 58 -3.88 4.49 -8.66
CA LEU A 58 -3.46 5.37 -7.56
C LEU A 58 -3.45 6.85 -7.96
N ARG A 59 -2.90 7.17 -9.14
CA ARG A 59 -2.94 8.52 -9.68
C ARG A 59 -4.37 8.98 -9.90
N ASP A 60 -5.22 8.15 -10.51
CA ASP A 60 -6.59 8.51 -10.84
C ASP A 60 -7.44 8.76 -9.58
N ALA A 61 -7.20 8.00 -8.49
CA ALA A 61 -7.80 8.28 -7.18
C ALA A 61 -7.40 9.67 -6.64
N LEU A 62 -6.13 10.05 -6.77
CA LEU A 62 -5.64 11.38 -6.36
C LEU A 62 -6.17 12.50 -7.26
N VAL A 63 -6.29 12.27 -8.57
CA VAL A 63 -6.94 13.21 -9.50
C VAL A 63 -8.40 13.42 -9.09
N LEU A 64 -9.13 12.36 -8.78
CA LEU A 64 -10.53 12.46 -8.35
C LEU A 64 -10.70 13.25 -7.04
N MET A 65 -9.80 13.04 -6.07
CA MET A 65 -9.76 13.85 -4.84
C MET A 65 -9.55 15.33 -5.19
N HIS A 66 -8.56 15.63 -6.04
CA HIS A 66 -8.24 16.99 -6.44
C HIS A 66 -9.40 17.68 -7.17
N ASP A 67 -10.06 16.99 -8.11
CA ASP A 67 -11.20 17.50 -8.88
C ASP A 67 -12.41 17.81 -7.98
N ARG A 68 -12.53 17.14 -6.82
CA ARG A 68 -13.54 17.41 -5.79
C ARG A 68 -13.17 18.56 -4.86
N GLY A 69 -12.00 19.17 -5.04
CA GLY A 69 -11.48 20.24 -4.18
C GLY A 69 -10.82 19.73 -2.90
N GLU A 70 -10.60 18.41 -2.76
CA GLU A 70 -9.85 17.84 -1.65
C GLU A 70 -8.35 18.15 -1.86
N SER A 71 -7.84 19.13 -1.14
CA SER A 71 -6.46 19.63 -1.31
C SER A 71 -5.49 19.22 -0.18
N GLN A 72 -6.00 18.57 0.87
CA GLN A 72 -5.22 18.16 2.02
C GLN A 72 -5.25 16.65 2.20
N ILE A 73 -4.09 16.10 2.55
CA ILE A 73 -3.95 14.70 2.95
C ILE A 73 -3.88 14.65 4.48
N HIS A 74 -4.86 14.02 5.13
CA HIS A 74 -4.87 13.81 6.57
C HIS A 74 -3.90 12.69 6.99
N ALA A 75 -2.60 12.98 6.92
CA ALA A 75 -1.52 11.99 7.05
C ALA A 75 -1.62 11.12 8.31
N ASP A 76 -1.97 11.69 9.48
CA ASP A 76 -2.11 10.92 10.72
C ASP A 76 -3.29 9.92 10.67
N THR A 77 -4.38 10.30 10.03
CA THR A 77 -5.54 9.43 9.82
C THR A 77 -5.19 8.31 8.85
N LEU A 78 -4.55 8.62 7.73
CA LEU A 78 -4.13 7.62 6.75
C LEU A 78 -3.04 6.70 7.31
N ALA A 79 -2.10 7.20 8.11
CA ALA A 79 -1.08 6.38 8.76
C ALA A 79 -1.70 5.38 9.75
N ARG A 80 -2.74 5.78 10.49
CA ARG A 80 -3.52 4.84 11.34
C ARG A 80 -4.24 3.80 10.50
N ALA A 81 -4.89 4.20 9.41
CA ALA A 81 -5.54 3.26 8.49
C ALA A 81 -4.55 2.25 7.89
N LEU A 82 -3.41 2.73 7.40
CA LEU A 82 -2.34 1.88 6.86
C LEU A 82 -1.86 0.87 7.90
N ARG A 83 -1.63 1.28 9.15
CA ARG A 83 -1.26 0.35 10.24
C ARG A 83 -2.29 -0.74 10.47
N LEU A 84 -3.58 -0.40 10.48
CA LEU A 84 -4.68 -1.36 10.64
C LEU A 84 -4.83 -2.30 9.44
N LEU A 85 -4.43 -1.87 8.25
CA LEU A 85 -4.56 -2.61 6.99
C LEU A 85 -3.26 -3.34 6.56
N ASP A 86 -2.41 -3.69 7.52
CA ASP A 86 -1.12 -4.34 7.31
C ASP A 86 -0.11 -3.56 6.45
N GLY A 87 -0.26 -2.24 6.37
CA GLY A 87 0.59 -1.35 5.57
C GLY A 87 2.06 -1.44 5.95
N GLU A 88 2.39 -1.56 7.24
CA GLU A 88 3.78 -1.72 7.69
C GLU A 88 4.42 -3.01 7.16
N ARG A 89 3.69 -4.14 7.22
CA ARG A 89 4.18 -5.41 6.67
C ARG A 89 4.38 -5.32 5.16
N ARG A 90 3.44 -4.70 4.43
CA ARG A 90 3.55 -4.57 2.96
C ARG A 90 4.71 -3.65 2.57
N ALA A 91 4.85 -2.50 3.23
CA ALA A 91 5.96 -1.57 3.02
C ALA A 91 7.32 -2.21 3.34
N GLY A 92 7.41 -3.02 4.41
CA GLY A 92 8.63 -3.74 4.77
C GLY A 92 9.12 -4.74 3.71
N ARG A 93 8.24 -5.22 2.81
CA ARG A 93 8.63 -6.07 1.68
C ARG A 93 9.33 -5.31 0.56
N VAL A 94 9.18 -3.99 0.50
CA VAL A 94 9.87 -3.15 -0.50
C VAL A 94 11.32 -2.90 -0.08
N ALA A 95 11.57 -2.81 1.23
CA ALA A 95 12.92 -2.63 1.76
C ALA A 95 13.83 -3.82 1.48
N VAL A 96 15.11 -3.55 1.28
CA VAL A 96 16.18 -4.56 1.24
C VAL A 96 16.22 -5.25 2.61
N PRO A 97 16.18 -6.60 2.67
CA PRO A 97 16.30 -7.31 3.94
C PRO A 97 17.64 -7.00 4.62
N PRO A 98 17.69 -6.95 5.96
CA PRO A 98 18.95 -6.83 6.68
C PRO A 98 19.88 -8.00 6.33
N ALA A 99 21.19 -7.77 6.39
CA ALA A 99 22.17 -8.84 6.23
C ALA A 99 21.91 -9.95 7.27
N PRO A 100 22.07 -11.23 6.90
CA PRO A 100 21.95 -12.30 7.87
C PRO A 100 22.99 -12.10 8.97
N THR A 101 22.55 -12.07 10.23
CA THR A 101 23.45 -12.16 11.37
C THR A 101 24.04 -13.57 11.35
N GLY A 102 25.34 -13.66 11.11
CA GLY A 102 26.08 -14.93 11.05
C GLY A 102 26.13 -15.66 12.39
#